data_AF-A0A9E3KHI4-F1
#
_entry.id   AF-A0A9E3KHI4-F1
#
_cell.length_a   1.000
_cell.length_b   1.000
_cell.length_c   1.000
_cell.angle_alpha   90.00
_cell.angle_beta   90.00
_cell.angle_gamma   90.00
#
_symmetry.space_group_name_H-M   'P 1'
#
loop_
_entity.id
_entity.type
_entity.pdbx_description
1 polymer ?
#
loop_
_entity_poly.entity_id
_entity_poly.type
_entity_poly.pdbx_seq_one_letter_code
_entity_poly.pdbx_strand_id
1 'polypeptide(L)'
;MKVLKTFTVLSISLFSSLMVFGQEGVLLSEKFSLGKSISLYPNPAVEYVEVNLDHLHASSVKISLYNIIGNEVAVESEIIDDHKIRLRVKDFAAGYYLLALRDDETKFKGTYKFLKR
;
A
#
# COMPACT_ATOMS: atom_id res chain seq x y z
N MET A 1 44.95 -26.63 -22.48
CA MET A 1 43.73 -26.00 -23.04
C MET A 1 42.41 -26.63 -22.56
N LYS A 2 42.29 -27.95 -22.37
CA LYS A 2 41.06 -28.59 -21.86
C LYS A 2 40.71 -28.20 -20.42
N VAL A 3 41.71 -28.12 -19.54
CA VAL A 3 41.54 -27.76 -18.11
C VAL A 3 41.06 -26.32 -17.92
N LEU A 4 41.51 -25.40 -18.78
CA LEU A 4 41.07 -24.00 -18.75
C LEU A 4 39.61 -23.86 -19.18
N LYS A 5 39.17 -24.66 -20.17
CA LYS A 5 37.77 -24.70 -20.63
C LYS A 5 36.84 -25.33 -19.60
N THR A 6 37.29 -26.36 -18.88
CA THR A 6 36.50 -26.94 -17.78
C THR A 6 36.36 -25.97 -16.61
N PHE A 7 37.40 -25.18 -16.32
CA PHE A 7 37.36 -24.17 -15.26
C PHE A 7 36.42 -23.01 -15.59
N THR A 8 36.41 -22.53 -16.85
CA THR A 8 35.50 -21.48 -17.27
C THR A 8 34.03 -21.94 -17.27
N VAL A 9 33.75 -23.17 -17.69
CA VAL A 9 32.38 -23.73 -17.62
C VAL A 9 31.90 -23.88 -16.17
N LEU A 10 32.78 -24.32 -15.26
CA LEU A 10 32.44 -24.46 -13.84
C LEU A 10 32.12 -23.09 -13.20
N SER A 11 32.88 -22.05 -13.55
CA SER A 11 32.69 -20.69 -13.04
C SER A 11 31.36 -20.07 -13.50
N ILE A 12 30.98 -20.27 -14.76
CA ILE A 12 29.71 -19.78 -15.33
C ILE A 12 28.50 -20.48 -14.68
N SER A 13 28.61 -21.79 -14.40
CA SER A 13 27.57 -22.54 -13.70
C SER A 13 27.36 -22.05 -12.26
N LEU A 14 28.43 -21.67 -11.56
CA LEU A 14 28.37 -21.16 -10.19
C LEU A 14 27.72 -19.76 -10.12
N PHE A 15 27.99 -18.90 -11.11
CA PHE A 15 27.40 -17.57 -11.20
C PHE A 15 25.90 -17.62 -11.49
N SER A 16 25.44 -18.61 -12.26
CA SER A 16 24.03 -18.76 -12.61
C SER A 16 23.15 -19.12 -11.40
N SER A 17 23.68 -19.89 -10.43
CA SER A 17 22.95 -20.20 -9.19
C SER A 17 22.75 -19.01 -8.25
N LEU A 18 23.59 -17.98 -8.34
CA LEU A 18 23.47 -16.78 -7.48
C LEU A 18 22.33 -15.84 -7.93
N MET A 19 21.90 -15.90 -9.19
CA MET A 19 20.79 -15.06 -9.68
C MET A 19 19.40 -15.59 -9.29
N VAL A 20 19.27 -16.89 -8.97
CA VAL A 20 17.99 -17.51 -8.57
C VAL A 20 17.54 -17.03 -7.18
N PHE A 21 18.47 -16.72 -6.28
CA PHE A 21 18.16 -16.27 -4.91
C PHE A 21 17.59 -14.84 -4.83
N GLY A 22 17.56 -14.08 -5.94
CA GLY A 22 17.07 -12.70 -5.97
C GLY A 22 15.57 -12.53 -6.25
N GLN A 23 14.85 -13.61 -6.60
CA GLN A 23 13.45 -13.53 -7.08
C GLN A 23 12.40 -14.06 -6.09
N GLU A 24 12.76 -14.50 -4.89
CA GLU A 24 11.77 -15.00 -3.90
C GLU A 24 11.04 -13.89 -3.11
N GLY A 25 11.42 -12.62 -3.28
CA GLY A 25 10.94 -11.53 -2.41
C GLY A 25 9.73 -10.70 -2.88
N VAL A 26 9.25 -10.86 -4.12
CA VAL A 26 8.31 -9.86 -4.72
C VAL A 26 6.93 -10.41 -5.09
N LEU A 27 6.67 -11.72 -4.97
CA LEU A 27 5.44 -12.34 -5.48
C LEU A 27 4.37 -12.74 -4.42
N LEU A 28 4.47 -12.25 -3.18
CA LEU A 28 3.53 -12.60 -2.09
C LEU A 28 2.96 -11.40 -1.32
N SER A 29 2.86 -10.21 -1.91
CA SER A 29 2.12 -9.09 -1.29
C SER A 29 0.59 -9.20 -1.46
N GLU A 30 0.08 -10.16 -2.24
CA GLU A 30 -1.33 -10.19 -2.65
C GLU A 30 -2.21 -11.25 -1.98
N LYS A 31 -1.71 -12.02 -1.00
CA LYS A 31 -2.58 -12.90 -0.20
C LYS A 31 -2.81 -12.36 1.20
N PHE A 32 -3.80 -11.47 1.27
CA PHE A 32 -4.88 -11.55 2.25
C PHE A 32 -4.43 -11.65 3.72
N SER A 33 -4.04 -10.53 4.31
CA SER A 33 -4.16 -10.35 5.76
C SER A 33 -5.64 -10.27 6.13
N LEU A 34 -6.24 -11.45 6.28
CA LEU A 34 -7.60 -11.76 6.71
C LEU A 34 -7.98 -11.25 8.12
N GLY A 35 -7.38 -10.16 8.59
CA GLY A 35 -7.45 -9.77 10.00
C GLY A 35 -7.80 -8.31 10.29
N LYS A 36 -7.88 -7.41 9.30
CA LYS A 36 -8.29 -6.00 9.53
C LYS A 36 -9.01 -5.46 8.29
N SER A 37 -10.35 -5.51 8.30
CA SER A 37 -11.16 -5.12 7.15
C SER A 37 -11.31 -3.59 7.07
N ILE A 38 -10.26 -2.89 6.63
CA ILE A 38 -10.39 -1.48 6.32
C ILE A 38 -11.19 -1.31 5.02
N SER A 39 -12.18 -0.43 5.02
CA SER A 39 -12.99 -0.14 3.82
C SER A 39 -13.18 1.36 3.61
N LEU A 40 -13.33 1.75 2.33
CA LEU A 40 -13.56 3.12 1.90
C LEU A 40 -14.94 3.24 1.26
N TYR A 41 -15.79 4.14 1.78
CA TYR A 41 -17.14 4.36 1.27
C TYR A 41 -17.56 5.84 1.38
N PRO A 42 -18.28 6.42 0.40
CA PRO A 42 -18.61 5.83 -0.89
C PRO A 42 -17.39 5.75 -1.82
N ASN A 43 -17.37 4.76 -2.69
CA ASN A 43 -16.41 4.64 -3.77
C ASN A 43 -17.18 4.23 -5.05
N PRO A 44 -17.44 5.16 -5.98
CA PRO A 44 -16.78 6.46 -6.14
C PRO A 44 -17.23 7.54 -5.13
N ALA A 45 -16.30 8.38 -4.70
CA ALA A 45 -16.51 9.49 -3.77
C ALA A 45 -16.87 10.79 -4.52
N VAL A 46 -17.70 11.64 -3.92
CA VAL A 46 -18.11 12.94 -4.49
C VAL A 46 -17.70 14.10 -3.59
N GLU A 47 -18.22 14.17 -2.36
CA GLU A 47 -17.88 15.23 -1.40
C GLU A 47 -16.96 14.75 -0.29
N TYR A 48 -17.16 13.51 0.15
CA TYR A 48 -16.38 12.87 1.21
C TYR A 48 -16.13 11.41 0.89
N VAL A 49 -15.12 10.84 1.55
CA VAL A 49 -14.91 9.40 1.68
C VAL A 49 -14.72 9.07 3.16
N GLU A 50 -15.41 8.04 3.63
CA GLU A 50 -15.30 7.52 4.98
C GLU A 50 -14.38 6.30 4.98
N VAL A 51 -13.51 6.26 5.98
CA VAL A 51 -12.57 5.19 6.25
C VAL A 51 -13.08 4.42 7.46
N ASN A 52 -13.56 3.19 7.24
CA ASN A 52 -13.92 2.29 8.34
C ASN A 52 -12.68 1.52 8.77
N LEU A 53 -12.33 1.61 10.05
CA LEU A 53 -11.06 1.12 10.60
C LEU A 53 -11.16 -0.23 11.32
N ASP A 54 -12.36 -0.79 11.45
CA ASP A 54 -12.71 -2.10 12.04
C ASP A 54 -12.14 -2.32 13.46
N HIS A 55 -10.84 -2.63 13.58
CA HIS A 55 -10.14 -2.88 14.85
C HIS A 55 -9.07 -1.83 15.20
N LEU A 56 -8.93 -0.76 14.42
CA LEU A 56 -8.02 0.34 14.72
C LEU A 56 -8.79 1.53 15.26
N HIS A 57 -8.26 2.16 16.30
CA HIS A 57 -8.80 3.40 16.82
C HIS A 57 -8.46 4.57 15.90
N ALA A 58 -9.47 5.36 15.53
CA ALA A 58 -9.31 6.51 14.66
C ALA A 58 -8.30 7.54 15.19
N SER A 59 -8.16 7.66 16.51
CA SER A 59 -7.21 8.58 17.15
C SER A 59 -5.74 8.16 17.03
N SER A 60 -5.45 6.86 16.84
CA SER A 60 -4.07 6.35 16.72
C SER A 60 -3.59 6.24 15.26
N VAL A 61 -4.51 6.32 14.30
CA VAL A 61 -4.21 6.15 12.87
C VAL A 61 -3.78 7.47 12.23
N LYS A 62 -2.59 7.47 11.65
CA LYS A 62 -2.08 8.53 10.79
C LYS A 62 -2.53 8.30 9.36
N ILE A 63 -2.99 9.38 8.72
CA ILE A 63 -3.48 9.36 7.34
C ILE A 63 -2.59 10.24 6.46
N SER A 64 -2.23 9.73 5.29
CA SER A 64 -1.66 10.50 4.19
C SER A 64 -2.41 10.18 2.91
N LEU A 65 -2.70 11.19 2.10
CA LEU A 65 -3.41 11.04 0.83
C LEU A 65 -2.50 11.40 -0.32
N TYR A 66 -2.51 10.59 -1.37
CA TYR A 66 -1.73 10.80 -2.58
C TYR A 66 -2.63 10.75 -3.82
N ASN A 67 -2.29 11.52 -4.84
CA ASN A 67 -2.84 11.28 -6.18
C ASN A 67 -2.23 10.01 -6.81
N ILE A 68 -2.75 9.59 -7.97
CA ILE A 68 -2.27 8.37 -8.65
C ILE A 68 -0.79 8.43 -9.08
N ILE A 69 -0.20 9.62 -9.21
CA ILE A 69 1.21 9.82 -9.58
C ILE A 69 2.11 9.78 -8.33
N GLY A 70 1.54 9.81 -7.12
CA GLY A 70 2.25 9.75 -5.85
C GLY A 70 2.53 11.11 -5.21
N ASN A 71 1.97 12.21 -5.73
CA ASN A 71 2.06 13.51 -5.04
C ASN A 71 1.14 13.52 -3.83
N GLU A 72 1.64 13.99 -2.69
CA GLU A 72 0.84 14.16 -1.48
C GLU A 72 -0.18 15.30 -1.67
N VAL A 73 -1.40 15.06 -1.20
CA VAL A 73 -2.53 15.98 -1.30
C VAL A 73 -3.01 16.28 0.11
N ALA A 74 -2.99 17.56 0.49
CA ALA A 74 -3.56 18.00 1.76
C ALA A 74 -5.06 17.70 1.79
N VAL A 75 -5.52 17.07 2.87
CA VAL A 75 -6.91 16.67 3.04
C VAL A 75 -7.38 17.02 4.44
N GLU A 76 -8.58 17.60 4.53
CA GLU A 76 -9.26 17.81 5.79
C GLU A 76 -9.86 16.48 6.24
N SER A 77 -9.51 16.05 7.46
CA SER A 77 -9.98 14.81 8.05
C SER A 77 -10.66 15.08 9.39
N GLU A 78 -11.77 14.39 9.64
CA GLU A 78 -12.55 14.46 10.87
C GLU A 78 -12.78 13.04 11.42
N ILE A 79 -12.55 12.84 12.72
CA ILE A 79 -12.93 11.62 13.41
C ILE A 79 -14.43 11.72 13.72
N ILE A 80 -15.23 10.87 13.08
CA ILE A 80 -16.70 10.87 13.24
C ILE A 80 -17.18 9.74 14.16
N ASP A 81 -16.31 8.79 14.47
CA ASP A 81 -16.54 7.65 15.36
C ASP A 81 -15.18 7.07 15.81
N ASP A 82 -15.17 6.23 16.85
CA ASP A 82 -13.96 5.59 17.38
C ASP A 82 -13.21 4.78 16.32
N HIS A 83 -13.91 4.29 15.30
CA HIS A 83 -13.37 3.48 14.21
C HIS A 83 -13.69 4.06 12.83
N LYS A 84 -14.04 5.35 12.74
CA LYS A 84 -14.35 6.00 11.46
C LYS A 84 -13.74 7.37 11.33
N ILE A 85 -13.14 7.60 10.17
CA ILE A 85 -12.58 8.89 9.78
C ILE A 85 -13.24 9.33 8.48
N ARG A 86 -13.72 10.56 8.43
CA ARG A 86 -14.25 11.18 7.22
C ARG A 86 -13.20 12.11 6.62
N LEU A 87 -12.97 11.97 5.32
CA LEU A 87 -12.07 12.82 4.54
C LEU A 87 -12.91 13.67 3.59
N ARG A 88 -12.75 15.00 3.63
CA ARG A 88 -13.40 15.90 2.68
C ARG A 88 -12.61 15.93 1.38
N VAL A 89 -13.23 15.51 0.29
CA VAL A 89 -12.61 15.40 -1.04
C VAL A 89 -13.30 16.25 -2.11
N LYS A 90 -14.33 17.01 -1.74
CA LYS A 90 -15.20 17.78 -2.66
C LYS A 90 -14.43 18.56 -3.74
N ASP A 91 -13.37 19.23 -3.33
CA ASP A 91 -12.61 20.16 -4.17
C ASP A 91 -11.46 19.48 -4.94
N PHE A 92 -11.35 18.15 -4.85
CA PHE A 92 -10.33 17.38 -5.56
C PHE A 92 -10.76 17.11 -7.01
N ALA A 93 -9.78 17.10 -7.90
CA ALA A 93 -9.98 16.69 -9.28
C ALA A 93 -10.49 15.25 -9.37
N ALA A 94 -11.30 14.96 -10.38
CA ALA A 94 -11.74 13.60 -10.66
C ALA A 94 -10.53 12.70 -11.00
N GLY A 95 -10.52 11.48 -10.45
CA GLY A 95 -9.41 10.56 -10.65
C GLY A 95 -9.21 9.59 -9.50
N TYR A 96 -8.18 8.76 -9.62
CA TYR A 96 -7.80 7.82 -8.58
C TYR A 96 -6.88 8.45 -7.54
N TYR A 97 -7.14 8.12 -6.29
CA TYR A 97 -6.35 8.53 -5.14
C TYR A 97 -5.94 7.31 -4.32
N LEU A 98 -4.81 7.44 -3.63
CA LEU A 98 -4.23 6.43 -2.75
C LEU A 98 -4.22 6.97 -1.32
N LEU A 99 -4.98 6.31 -0.45
CA LEU A 99 -5.02 6.60 0.97
C LEU A 99 -4.07 5.67 1.71
N ALA A 100 -3.01 6.23 2.29
CA ALA A 100 -2.11 5.51 3.17
C ALA A 100 -2.55 5.67 4.63
N LEU A 101 -2.68 4.54 5.32
CA LEU A 101 -3.00 4.45 6.74
C LEU A 101 -1.82 3.84 7.48
N ARG A 102 -1.44 4.46 8.60
CA ARG A 102 -0.35 3.98 9.45
C ARG A 102 -0.70 4.12 10.92
N ASP A 103 -0.51 3.05 11.67
CA ASP A 103 -0.58 3.05 13.12
C ASP A 103 0.77 2.57 13.67
N ASP A 104 1.44 3.43 14.42
CA ASP A 104 2.77 3.16 14.96
C ASP A 104 2.75 2.21 16.16
N GLU A 105 1.61 2.09 16.86
CA GLU A 105 1.42 1.19 18.01
C GLU A 105 1.25 -0.25 17.52
N THR A 106 0.28 -0.49 16.63
CA THR A 106 0.00 -1.83 16.10
C THR A 106 0.92 -2.22 14.94
N LYS A 107 1.82 -1.31 14.52
CA LYS A 107 2.67 -1.42 13.31
C LYS A 107 1.88 -1.63 12.03
N PHE A 108 0.58 -1.34 12.04
CA PHE A 108 -0.27 -1.47 10.87
C PHE A 108 0.12 -0.44 9.81
N LYS A 109 0.18 -0.90 8.57
CA LYS A 109 0.38 -0.08 7.38
C LYS A 109 -0.48 -0.63 6.26
N GLY A 110 -1.25 0.22 5.60
CA GLY A 110 -2.08 -0.17 4.47
C GLY A 110 -2.30 0.99 3.51
N THR A 111 -2.41 0.67 2.22
CA THR A 111 -2.71 1.66 1.18
C THR A 111 -3.95 1.22 0.43
N TYR A 112 -4.93 2.13 0.32
CA TYR A 112 -6.25 1.86 -0.24
C TYR A 112 -6.54 2.81 -1.37
N LYS A 113 -7.05 2.30 -2.49
CA LYS A 113 -7.39 3.09 -3.67
C LYS A 113 -8.88 3.45 -3.67
N PHE A 114 -9.22 4.69 -3.97
CA PHE A 114 -10.60 5.10 -4.27
C PHE A 114 -10.66 6.00 -5.51
N LEU A 115 -11.85 6.09 -6.10
CA LEU A 115 -12.14 6.96 -7.24
C LEU A 115 -12.89 8.21 -6.76
N LYS A 116 -12.39 9.40 -7.08
CA LYS A 116 -13.12 10.68 -6.99
C LYS A 116 -13.84 10.95 -8.31
N ARG A 117 -15.13 11.27 -8.24
CA ARG A 117 -15.95 11.73 -9.38
C ARG A 117 -16.01 13.25 -9.47
#